data_AF-A0A8T4MCR0-F1
#
_entry.id   AF-A0A8T4MCR0-F1
#
_cell.length_a   1.000
_cell.length_b   1.000
_cell.length_c   1.000
_cell.angle_alpha   90.00
_cell.angle_beta   90.00
_cell.angle_gamma   90.00
#
_symmetry.space_group_name_H-M   'P 1'
#
loop_
_entity.id
_entity.type
_entity.pdbx_description
1 polymer ?
#
loop_
_entity_poly.entity_id
_entity_poly.type
_entity_poly.pdbx_seq_one_letter_code
_entity_poly.pdbx_strand_id
1 'polypeptide(L)'
;MPRRAVIAIILYNGKTLMGKKRSDSPKFLAGEWYLLGENVEGEESDAEALKRGTREEVGLEIEVGQCVGTDKSPSGKDVKYYECFAKSDRITVGSDLEEAMWVESSRVLDYCGEKIKGLMSEQIREYFLRQA
;
A
#
# COMPACT_ATOMS: atom_id res chain seq x y z
N MET A 1 -7.97 0.24 -19.72
CA MET A 1 -7.81 0.38 -18.26
C MET A 1 -6.92 -0.72 -17.74
N PRO A 2 -5.97 -0.46 -16.83
CA PRO A 2 -5.10 -1.48 -16.26
C PRO A 2 -5.94 -2.54 -15.53
N ARG A 3 -5.68 -3.83 -15.80
CA ARG A 3 -6.43 -4.96 -15.23
C ARG A 3 -5.89 -5.42 -13.87
N ARG A 4 -4.74 -4.91 -13.45
CA ARG A 4 -4.02 -5.31 -12.24
C ARG A 4 -3.49 -4.09 -11.48
N ALA A 5 -3.57 -4.16 -10.15
CA ALA A 5 -2.94 -3.23 -9.22
C ALA A 5 -2.15 -4.02 -8.18
N VAL A 6 -1.15 -3.38 -7.61
CA VAL A 6 -0.27 -3.94 -6.58
C VAL A 6 -0.26 -3.01 -5.37
N ILE A 7 -0.34 -3.59 -4.17
CA ILE A 7 -0.28 -2.89 -2.89
C ILE A 7 1.00 -3.28 -2.18
N ALA A 8 1.73 -2.29 -1.69
CA ALA A 8 2.97 -2.45 -0.96
C ALA A 8 2.71 -2.44 0.56
N ILE A 9 3.00 -3.56 1.23
CA ILE A 9 3.16 -3.60 2.69
C ILE A 9 4.64 -3.27 2.94
N ILE A 10 4.96 -1.98 3.01
CA ILE A 10 6.35 -1.51 3.11
C ILE A 10 6.77 -1.56 4.58
N LEU A 11 7.73 -2.44 4.88
CA LEU A 11 8.22 -2.76 6.22
C LEU A 11 9.57 -2.09 6.50
N TYR A 12 9.71 -1.55 7.71
CA TYR A 12 10.97 -1.07 8.27
C TYR A 12 10.95 -1.17 9.80
N ASN A 13 11.86 -1.95 10.39
CA ASN A 13 11.99 -2.11 11.85
C ASN A 13 10.66 -2.40 12.59
N GLY A 14 9.89 -3.37 12.10
CA GLY A 14 8.60 -3.78 12.70
C GLY A 14 7.44 -2.80 12.46
N LYS A 15 7.65 -1.77 11.64
CA LYS A 15 6.62 -0.81 11.22
C LYS A 15 6.25 -1.00 9.76
N THR A 16 5.02 -0.65 9.42
CA THR A 16 4.48 -0.54 8.06
C THR A 16 4.27 0.93 7.70
N LEU A 17 4.69 1.33 6.51
CA LEU A 17 4.41 2.67 5.99
C LEU A 17 2.95 2.78 5.54
N MET A 18 2.27 3.82 6.01
CA MET A 18 0.94 4.20 5.57
C MET A 18 0.96 5.58 4.90
N GLY A 19 0.11 5.77 3.89
CA GLY A 19 -0.13 7.07 3.27
C GLY A 19 -1.54 7.57 3.55
N LYS A 20 -1.70 8.88 3.70
CA LYS A 20 -3.01 9.54 3.74
C LYS A 20 -3.29 10.15 2.37
N LYS A 21 -4.35 9.70 1.70
CA LYS A 21 -4.72 10.27 0.40
C LYS A 21 -5.15 11.71 0.60
N ARG A 22 -4.79 12.58 -0.35
CA ARG A 22 -5.27 13.97 -0.32
C ARG A 22 -6.78 14.04 -0.17
N SER A 23 -7.21 14.90 0.74
CA SER A 23 -8.64 15.12 1.04
C SER A 23 -9.41 15.73 -0.13
N ASP A 24 -8.73 16.45 -1.04
CA ASP A 24 -9.30 17.05 -2.25
C ASP A 24 -9.27 16.12 -3.49
N SER A 25 -8.84 14.87 -3.31
CA SER A 25 -8.79 13.91 -4.41
C SER A 25 -10.20 13.53 -4.87
N PRO A 26 -10.47 13.42 -6.18
CA PRO A 26 -11.73 12.87 -6.68
C PRO A 26 -11.80 11.34 -6.56
N LYS A 27 -10.73 10.70 -6.09
CA LYS A 27 -10.59 9.24 -5.99
C LYS A 27 -11.34 8.70 -4.77
N PHE A 28 -11.72 7.43 -4.83
CA PHE A 28 -12.44 6.71 -3.76
C PHE A 28 -11.77 6.81 -2.38
N LEU A 29 -10.44 6.97 -2.31
CA LEU A 29 -9.66 6.96 -1.07
C LEU A 29 -9.44 8.35 -0.45
N ALA A 30 -10.05 9.42 -0.96
CA ALA A 30 -9.81 10.78 -0.48
C ALA A 30 -9.90 10.90 1.05
N GLY A 31 -8.86 11.46 1.68
CA GLY A 31 -8.76 11.66 3.13
C GLY A 31 -8.48 10.41 3.97
N GLU A 32 -8.48 9.21 3.37
CA GLU A 32 -8.27 7.94 4.09
C GLU A 32 -6.78 7.64 4.26
N TRP A 33 -6.45 6.94 5.36
CA TRP A 33 -5.18 6.26 5.53
C TRP A 33 -5.23 4.88 4.86
N TYR A 34 -4.21 4.56 4.07
CA TYR A 34 -4.16 3.34 3.27
C TYR A 34 -2.71 2.86 3.07
N LEU A 35 -2.58 1.59 2.66
CA LEU A 35 -1.31 1.04 2.17
C LEU A 35 -1.04 1.56 0.75
N LEU A 36 0.20 1.96 0.47
CA LEU A 36 0.57 2.49 -0.84
C LEU A 36 0.33 1.45 -1.94
N GLY A 37 -0.09 1.91 -3.11
CA GLY A 37 -0.43 0.99 -4.18
C GLY A 37 -0.55 1.67 -5.53
N GLU A 38 -0.20 0.93 -6.57
CA GLU A 38 -0.06 1.46 -7.92
C GLU A 38 -0.75 0.53 -8.94
N ASN A 39 -1.13 1.11 -10.07
CA ASN A 39 -1.53 0.31 -11.22
C ASN A 39 -0.29 -0.26 -11.91
N VAL A 40 -0.42 -1.49 -12.38
CA VAL A 40 0.60 -2.07 -13.25
C VAL A 40 0.39 -1.55 -14.67
N GLU A 41 1.45 -0.99 -15.25
CA GLU A 41 1.46 -0.30 -16.54
C GLU A 41 2.23 -1.09 -17.61
N GLY A 42 1.69 -1.09 -18.83
CA GLY A 42 2.33 -1.77 -19.96
C GLY A 42 2.64 -3.25 -19.66
N GLU A 43 3.90 -3.61 -19.80
CA GLU A 43 4.42 -4.97 -19.58
C GLU A 43 5.25 -5.08 -18.30
N GLU A 44 5.22 -4.08 -17.41
CA GLU A 44 6.01 -4.12 -16.18
C GLU A 44 5.56 -5.27 -15.26
N SER A 45 6.52 -5.83 -14.54
CA SER A 45 6.29 -6.81 -13.49
C SER A 45 5.67 -6.16 -12.25
N ASP A 46 5.05 -6.97 -11.39
CA ASP A 46 4.50 -6.51 -10.11
C ASP A 46 5.59 -5.81 -9.26
N ALA A 47 6.83 -6.31 -9.32
CA ALA A 47 7.96 -5.73 -8.58
C ALA A 47 8.44 -4.38 -9.16
N GLU A 48 8.41 -4.22 -10.49
CA GLU A 48 8.75 -2.95 -11.14
C GLU A 48 7.71 -1.88 -10.81
N ALA A 49 6.42 -2.23 -10.90
CA ALA A 49 5.31 -1.35 -10.52
C ALA A 49 5.43 -0.87 -9.06
N LEU A 50 5.69 -1.79 -8.13
CA LEU A 50 5.87 -1.47 -6.70
C LEU A 50 7.05 -0.53 -6.47
N LYS A 51 8.20 -0.77 -7.11
CA LYS A 51 9.39 0.08 -6.97
C LYS A 51 9.15 1.47 -7.55
N ARG A 52 8.51 1.56 -8.72
CA ARG A 52 8.16 2.83 -9.37
C ARG A 52 7.19 3.63 -8.51
N GLY A 53 6.04 3.06 -8.16
CA GLY A 53 5.01 3.74 -7.36
C GLY A 53 5.53 4.16 -5.99
N THR A 54 6.30 3.30 -5.31
CA THR A 54 6.89 3.66 -4.00
C THR A 54 7.87 4.84 -4.12
N ARG A 55 8.70 4.88 -5.17
CA ARG A 55 9.61 6.01 -5.41
C ARG A 55 8.83 7.30 -5.71
N GLU A 56 7.76 7.21 -6.50
CA GLU A 56 6.93 8.36 -6.88
C GLU A 56 6.10 8.91 -5.70
N GLU A 57 5.48 8.03 -4.90
CA GLU A 57 4.60 8.44 -3.80
C GLU A 57 5.36 8.86 -2.55
N VAL A 58 6.53 8.26 -2.24
CA VAL A 58 7.23 8.51 -0.96
C VAL A 58 8.77 8.59 -1.06
N GLY A 59 9.35 8.55 -2.27
CA GLY A 59 10.79 8.70 -2.46
C GLY A 59 11.65 7.55 -1.91
N LEU A 60 11.06 6.40 -1.61
CA LEU A 60 11.76 5.26 -1.02
C LEU A 60 12.20 4.23 -2.07
N GLU A 61 13.37 3.65 -1.82
CA GLU A 61 13.80 2.40 -2.48
C GLU A 61 13.41 1.20 -1.62
N ILE A 62 12.86 0.17 -2.28
CA ILE A 62 12.38 -1.06 -1.64
C ILE A 62 12.92 -2.32 -2.32
N GLU A 63 13.07 -3.38 -1.54
CA GLU A 63 13.13 -4.75 -2.04
C GLU A 63 11.75 -5.40 -1.95
N VAL A 64 11.31 -6.03 -3.04
CA VAL A 64 10.00 -6.69 -3.10
C VAL A 64 10.18 -8.14 -2.69
N GLY A 65 9.41 -8.56 -1.68
CA GLY A 65 9.39 -9.91 -1.12
C GLY A 65 8.23 -10.74 -1.66
N GLN A 66 7.64 -11.54 -0.78
CA GLN A 66 6.57 -12.48 -1.15
C GLN A 66 5.22 -11.78 -1.36
N CYS A 67 4.38 -12.39 -2.20
CA CYS A 67 2.97 -12.05 -2.32
C CYS A 67 2.23 -12.57 -1.08
N VAL A 68 1.63 -11.68 -0.30
CA VAL A 68 0.88 -12.00 0.93
C VAL A 68 -0.52 -12.53 0.61
N GLY A 69 -1.16 -11.98 -0.42
CA GLY A 69 -2.51 -12.33 -0.80
C GLY A 69 -3.00 -11.54 -2.00
N THR A 70 -4.19 -11.90 -2.48
CA THR A 70 -4.81 -11.28 -3.66
C THR A 70 -6.28 -10.98 -3.41
N ASP A 71 -6.74 -9.82 -3.87
CA ASP A 71 -8.13 -9.38 -3.79
C ASP A 71 -8.66 -8.95 -5.15
N LYS A 72 -9.94 -8.60 -5.18
CA LYS A 72 -10.58 -7.89 -6.28
C LYS A 72 -11.01 -6.51 -5.80
N SER A 73 -10.61 -5.47 -6.51
CA SER A 73 -11.14 -4.12 -6.26
C SER A 73 -12.65 -4.05 -6.59
N PRO A 74 -13.38 -3.02 -6.12
CA PRO A 74 -14.79 -2.83 -6.45
C PRO A 74 -15.07 -2.72 -7.96
N SER A 75 -14.07 -2.32 -8.76
CA SER A 75 -14.17 -2.27 -10.22
C SER A 75 -13.78 -3.59 -10.93
N GLY A 76 -13.55 -4.67 -10.18
CA GLY A 76 -13.20 -6.00 -10.71
C GLY A 76 -11.72 -6.21 -11.04
N LYS A 77 -10.87 -5.20 -10.81
CA LYS A 77 -9.41 -5.29 -11.01
C LYS A 77 -8.77 -6.29 -10.06
N ASP A 78 -7.80 -7.07 -10.55
CA ASP A 78 -6.93 -7.89 -9.70
C ASP A 78 -6.04 -7.02 -8.83
N VAL A 79 -6.01 -7.28 -7.53
CA VAL A 79 -5.17 -6.58 -6.56
C VAL A 79 -4.27 -7.61 -5.90
N LYS A 80 -2.96 -7.35 -5.83
CA LYS A 80 -2.01 -8.21 -5.10
C LYS A 80 -1.28 -7.42 -4.03
N TYR A 81 -1.11 -8.01 -2.87
CA TYR A 81 -0.38 -7.41 -1.76
C TYR A 81 0.99 -8.08 -1.64
N TYR A 82 2.04 -7.29 -1.52
CA TYR A 82 3.41 -7.77 -1.39
C TYR A 82 4.04 -7.21 -0.13
N GLU A 83 4.84 -8.04 0.55
CA GLU A 83 5.82 -7.52 1.51
C GLU A 83 6.89 -6.76 0.73
N CYS A 84 7.20 -5.56 1.17
CA CYS A 84 8.25 -4.73 0.61
C CYS A 84 9.15 -4.28 1.75
N PHE A 85 10.46 -4.30 1.58
CA PHE A 85 11.41 -3.94 2.63
C PHE A 85 12.11 -2.64 2.26
N ALA A 86 11.85 -1.58 3.03
CA ALA A 86 12.48 -0.30 2.80
C ALA A 86 13.96 -0.32 3.19
N LYS A 87 14.79 0.38 2.42
CA LYS A 87 16.21 0.55 2.75
C LYS A 87 16.47 1.65 3.81
N SER A 88 15.48 2.51 4.05
CA SER A 88 15.53 3.57 5.06
C SER A 88 14.12 3.96 5.52
N ASP A 89 14.03 4.71 6.62
CA ASP A 89 12.79 5.31 7.13
C ASP A 89 12.49 6.72 6.58
N ARG A 90 13.39 7.28 5.76
CA ARG A 90 13.30 8.66 5.26
C ARG A 90 12.32 8.73 4.10
N ILE A 91 11.16 9.31 4.35
CA ILE A 91 10.11 9.50 3.36
C ILE A 91 10.08 10.94 2.82
N THR A 92 9.77 11.08 1.54
CA THR A 92 9.43 12.36 0.90
C THR A 92 8.08 12.22 0.23
N VAL A 93 7.06 12.84 0.81
CA VAL A 93 5.67 12.72 0.35
C VAL A 93 5.53 13.31 -1.07
N GLY A 94 5.07 12.48 -2.00
CA GLY A 94 4.75 12.86 -3.38
C GLY A 94 3.42 13.57 -3.51
N SER A 95 3.03 13.91 -4.74
CA SER A 95 1.87 14.78 -5.00
C SER A 95 0.52 14.18 -4.66
N ASP A 96 0.41 12.85 -4.60
CA ASP A 96 -0.85 12.12 -4.46
C ASP A 96 -1.24 11.86 -3.00
N LEU A 97 -0.36 12.21 -2.06
CA LEU A 97 -0.50 12.03 -0.62
C LEU A 97 -0.50 13.40 0.08
N GLU A 98 -1.27 13.50 1.16
CA GLU A 98 -1.24 14.64 2.08
C GLU A 98 -0.17 14.42 3.16
N GLU A 99 -0.02 13.17 3.59
CA GLU A 99 0.85 12.75 4.67
C GLU A 99 1.25 11.29 4.47
N ALA A 100 2.36 10.87 5.06
CA ALA A 100 2.73 9.46 5.20
C ALA A 100 3.43 9.24 6.55
N MET A 101 3.23 8.07 7.15
CA MET A 101 3.77 7.75 8.47
C MET A 101 4.08 6.26 8.65
N TRP A 102 5.07 5.98 9.49
CA TRP A 102 5.39 4.63 9.93
C TRP A 102 4.54 4.23 11.14
N VAL A 103 3.74 3.18 10.99
CA VAL A 103 2.86 2.63 12.02
C VAL A 103 3.37 1.25 12.44
N GLU A 104 3.28 0.88 13.71
CA GLU A 104 3.52 -0.51 14.12
C GLU A 104 2.67 -1.47 13.29
N SER A 105 3.27 -2.53 12.73
CA SER A 105 2.56 -3.38 11.77
C SER A 105 1.30 -4.02 12.35
N SER A 106 1.29 -4.36 13.65
CA SER A 106 0.12 -4.87 14.37
C SER A 106 -1.03 -3.86 14.49
N ARG A 107 -0.75 -2.57 14.31
CA ARG A 107 -1.69 -1.47 14.49
C ARG A 107 -2.18 -0.86 13.18
N VAL A 108 -1.73 -1.34 12.02
CA VAL A 108 -2.14 -0.81 10.70
C VAL A 108 -3.66 -0.74 10.57
N LEU A 109 -4.38 -1.76 11.04
CA LEU A 109 -5.84 -1.81 10.97
C LEU A 109 -6.53 -0.74 11.85
N ASP A 110 -5.87 -0.23 12.89
CA ASP A 110 -6.42 0.85 13.73
C ASP A 110 -6.55 2.16 12.95
N TYR A 111 -5.69 2.37 11.95
CA TYR A 111 -5.65 3.60 11.15
C TYR A 111 -6.51 3.50 9.89
N CYS A 112 -6.80 2.30 9.42
CA CYS A 112 -7.71 2.08 8.29
C CYS A 112 -9.15 2.40 8.70
N GLY A 113 -9.82 3.27 7.96
CA GLY A 113 -11.28 3.43 8.05
C GLY A 113 -12.01 2.14 7.65
N GLU A 114 -13.28 2.01 8.04
CA GLU A 114 -14.12 0.82 7.72
C GLU A 114 -14.19 0.54 6.22
N LYS A 115 -14.15 1.60 5.41
CA LYS A 115 -14.09 1.50 3.95
C LYS A 115 -12.85 0.74 3.47
N ILE A 116 -11.68 1.05 4.03
CA ILE A 116 -10.41 0.42 3.68
C ILE A 116 -10.36 -1.02 4.19
N LYS A 117 -10.80 -1.25 5.43
CA LYS A 117 -10.90 -2.59 5.99
C LYS A 117 -11.81 -3.50 5.17
N GLY A 118 -12.90 -2.96 4.63
CA GLY A 118 -13.83 -3.67 3.76
C GLY A 118 -13.26 -4.03 2.38
N LEU A 119 -12.18 -3.38 1.93
CA LEU A 119 -11.48 -3.74 0.69
C LEU A 119 -10.47 -4.88 0.87
N MET A 120 -10.00 -5.09 2.10
CA MET A 120 -9.03 -6.14 2.40
C MET A 120 -9.74 -7.47 2.62
N SER A 121 -9.23 -8.57 2.08
CA SER A 121 -9.68 -9.89 2.51
C SER A 121 -9.31 -10.18 3.98
N GLU A 122 -9.94 -11.21 4.53
CA GLU A 122 -9.60 -11.73 5.86
C GLU A 122 -8.12 -12.10 5.95
N GLN A 123 -7.56 -12.74 4.91
CA GLN A 123 -6.14 -13.08 4.84
C GLN A 123 -5.24 -11.85 5.04
N ILE A 124 -5.55 -10.73 4.39
CA ILE A 124 -4.77 -9.49 4.51
C ILE A 124 -4.94 -8.86 5.89
N ARG A 125 -6.13 -8.89 6.48
CA ARG A 125 -6.33 -8.40 7.85
C ARG A 125 -5.58 -9.25 8.87
N GLU A 126 -5.67 -10.58 8.75
CA GLU A 126 -4.95 -11.51 9.62
C GLU A 126 -3.42 -11.34 9.53
N TYR A 127 -2.88 -11.00 8.36
CA TYR A 127 -1.45 -10.72 8.21
C TYR A 127 -0.98 -9.70 9.25
N PHE A 128 -1.72 -8.59 9.43
CA PHE A 128 -1.37 -7.56 10.40
C PHE A 128 -1.62 -8.00 11.85
N LEU A 129 -2.71 -8.72 12.10
CA LEU A 129 -3.03 -9.21 13.45
C LEU A 129 -2.00 -10.22 13.98
N ARG A 130 -1.29 -10.94 13.10
CA ARG A 130 -0.22 -11.89 13.47
C ARG A 130 1.11 -11.22 13.81
N GLN A 131 1.23 -9.90 13.63
CA GLN A 131 2.44 -9.13 13.98
C GLN A 131 2.40 -8.60 15.42
N ALA A 132 1.33 -8.89 16.17
CA ALA A 132 1.10 -8.43 17.53
C ALA A 132 1.81 -9.30 18.59
#